data_AF-A0A397H7Y3-F1
#
_entry.id   AF-A0A397H7Y3-F1
#
_cell.length_a   1.000
_cell.length_b   1.000
_cell.length_c   1.000
_cell.angle_alpha   90.00
_cell.angle_beta   90.00
_cell.angle_gamma   90.00
#
_symmetry.space_group_name_H-M   'P 1'
#
loop_
_entity.id
_entity.type
_entity.pdbx_description
1 polymer ?
#
loop_
_entity_poly.entity_id
_entity_poly.type
_entity_poly.pdbx_seq_one_letter_code
_entity_poly.pdbx_strand_id
1 'polypeptide(L)'
;MGIHNYPPPPPRKTPYNIKNQLQKIIDNEHILDLTARKLLTGSIIKAYLNGKQISDLHPSLNNQSKINYYIEKLDVLRVTYEFMKHEMSTDPYIRSIRK
;
A
#
# COMPACT_ATOMS: atom_id res chain seq x y z
N MET A 1 -7.87 -4.54 46.45
CA MET A 1 -7.46 -5.13 45.16
C MET A 1 -8.40 -4.62 44.09
N GLY A 2 -7.94 -3.73 43.20
CA GLY A 2 -8.77 -3.12 42.17
C GLY A 2 -8.77 -3.96 40.89
N ILE A 3 -9.94 -4.43 40.47
CA ILE A 3 -10.11 -5.17 39.22
C ILE A 3 -10.19 -4.14 38.08
N HIS A 4 -9.14 -4.01 37.28
CA HIS A 4 -9.12 -3.13 36.12
C HIS A 4 -9.84 -3.79 34.94
N ASN A 5 -11.16 -3.59 34.84
CA ASN A 5 -12.00 -4.06 33.75
C ASN A 5 -11.96 -3.09 32.56
N TYR A 6 -10.80 -2.96 31.92
CA TYR A 6 -10.72 -2.22 30.65
C TYR A 6 -10.67 -3.20 29.48
N PRO A 7 -11.36 -2.89 28.36
CA PRO A 7 -11.18 -3.65 27.15
C PRO A 7 -9.70 -3.57 26.72
N PRO A 8 -9.13 -4.66 26.19
CA PRO A 8 -7.79 -4.64 25.67
C PRO A 8 -7.67 -3.56 24.57
N PRO A 9 -6.53 -2.86 24.48
CA PRO A 9 -6.34 -1.82 23.48
C PRO A 9 -6.54 -2.41 22.08
N PRO A 10 -7.14 -1.64 21.14
CA PRO A 10 -7.35 -2.11 19.79
C PRO A 10 -6.02 -2.59 19.16
N PRO A 11 -6.05 -3.63 18.32
CA PRO A 11 -4.86 -4.09 17.61
C PRO A 11 -4.24 -2.94 16.81
N ARG A 12 -3.09 -2.44 17.26
CA ARG A 12 -2.40 -1.33 16.58
C ARG A 12 -1.73 -1.77 15.29
N LYS A 13 -1.36 -3.04 15.20
CA LYS A 13 -0.65 -3.61 14.05
C LYS A 13 -1.66 -4.09 13.02
N THR A 14 -1.55 -3.56 11.81
CA THR A 14 -2.29 -4.11 10.66
C THR A 14 -1.75 -5.51 10.38
N PRO A 15 -2.61 -6.53 10.30
CA PRO A 15 -2.22 -7.88 9.91
C PRO A 15 -1.45 -7.91 8.59
N TYR A 16 -0.52 -8.86 8.44
CA TYR A 16 0.37 -8.94 7.28
C TYR A 16 -0.39 -9.25 5.97
N ASN A 17 -1.41 -10.11 6.05
CA ASN A 17 -2.29 -10.42 4.91
C ASN A 17 -2.93 -9.16 4.31
N ILE A 18 -3.44 -8.26 5.15
CA ILE A 18 -4.08 -7.02 4.73
C ILE A 18 -3.07 -6.07 4.07
N LYS A 19 -1.84 -5.99 4.59
CA LYS A 19 -0.77 -5.21 3.96
C LYS A 19 -0.43 -5.74 2.57
N ASN A 20 -0.28 -7.06 2.42
CA ASN A 20 0.03 -7.67 1.13
C ASN A 20 -1.12 -7.50 0.12
N GLN A 21 -2.37 -7.53 0.58
CA GLN A 21 -3.51 -7.27 -0.30
C GLN A 21 -3.52 -5.81 -0.78
N LEU A 22 -3.29 -4.85 0.12
CA LEU A 22 -3.17 -3.43 -0.25
C LEU A 22 -2.02 -3.19 -1.24
N GLN A 23 -0.86 -3.79 -0.99
CA GLN A 23 0.29 -3.75 -1.90
C GLN A 23 -0.11 -4.21 -3.31
N LYS A 24 -0.75 -5.38 -3.45
CA LYS A 24 -1.17 -5.92 -4.75
C LYS A 24 -2.15 -5.00 -5.50
N ILE A 25 -3.09 -4.40 -4.80
CA ILE A 25 -4.07 -3.47 -5.40
C ILE A 25 -3.34 -2.27 -5.98
N ILE A 26 -2.36 -1.75 -5.23
CA ILE A 26 -1.59 -0.58 -5.61
C ILE A 26 -0.60 -0.90 -6.73
N ASP A 27 0.01 -2.09 -6.73
CA ASP A 27 0.91 -2.54 -7.81
C ASP A 27 0.15 -2.70 -9.14
N ASN A 28 -1.12 -3.14 -9.09
CA ASN A 28 -1.99 -3.19 -10.25
C ASN A 28 -2.41 -1.79 -10.75
N GLU A 29 -2.32 -0.78 -9.89
CA GLU A 29 -2.67 0.60 -10.19
C GLU A 29 -1.39 1.37 -10.62
N HIS A 30 -1.14 1.47 -11.93
CA HIS A 30 -0.03 2.25 -12.53
C HIS A 30 -0.20 3.77 -12.37
N ILE A 31 -0.69 4.26 -11.23
CA ILE A 31 -0.80 5.69 -10.94
C ILE A 31 0.55 6.15 -10.39
N LEU A 32 1.31 6.88 -11.21
CA LEU A 32 2.61 7.47 -10.83
C LEU A 32 2.51 8.46 -9.66
N ASP A 33 1.34 9.05 -9.48
CA ASP A 33 1.12 10.15 -8.54
C ASP A 33 0.08 9.73 -7.50
N LEU A 34 0.35 8.59 -6.84
CA LEU A 34 -0.56 7.96 -5.89
C LEU A 34 -0.68 8.81 -4.63
N THR A 35 -1.89 9.28 -4.35
CA THR A 35 -2.21 9.97 -3.10
C THR A 35 -3.26 9.19 -2.34
N ALA A 36 -3.38 9.41 -1.03
CA ALA A 36 -4.38 8.71 -0.23
C ALA A 36 -5.80 8.90 -0.74
N ARG A 37 -6.11 10.09 -1.27
CA ARG A 37 -7.39 10.35 -1.91
C ARG A 37 -7.57 9.53 -3.19
N LYS A 38 -6.56 9.48 -4.07
CA LYS A 38 -6.63 8.67 -5.29
C LYS A 38 -6.77 7.18 -4.96
N LEU A 39 -6.00 6.68 -3.99
CA LEU A 39 -6.09 5.31 -3.50
C LEU A 39 -7.49 4.98 -2.98
N LEU A 40 -8.06 5.81 -2.10
CA LEU A 40 -9.38 5.57 -1.50
C LEU A 40 -10.55 5.76 -2.49
N THR A 41 -10.36 6.60 -3.51
CA THR A 41 -11.40 6.86 -4.51
C THR A 41 -11.28 5.95 -5.74
N GLY A 42 -10.14 5.27 -5.89
CA GLY A 42 -9.80 4.42 -7.02
C GLY A 42 -10.80 3.29 -7.25
N SER A 43 -11.02 2.91 -8.51
CA SER A 43 -11.95 1.84 -8.86
C SER A 43 -11.49 0.49 -8.33
N ILE A 44 -10.16 0.27 -8.28
CA ILE A 44 -9.57 -1.00 -7.84
C ILE A 44 -9.77 -1.23 -6.33
N ILE A 45 -9.54 -0.20 -5.48
CA ILE A 45 -9.82 -0.34 -4.04
C ILE A 45 -11.30 -0.57 -3.79
N LYS A 46 -12.19 0.10 -4.55
CA LYS A 46 -13.64 -0.03 -4.39
C LYS A 46 -14.12 -1.42 -4.78
N ALA A 47 -13.61 -1.96 -5.87
CA ALA A 47 -13.88 -3.33 -6.30
C ALA A 47 -13.38 -4.34 -5.26
N TYR A 48 -12.17 -4.14 -4.74
CA TYR A 48 -11.62 -5.00 -3.69
C TYR A 48 -12.42 -4.96 -2.38
N LEU A 49 -12.82 -3.77 -1.95
CA LEU A 49 -13.64 -3.59 -0.75
C LEU A 49 -15.08 -4.08 -0.94
N ASN A 50 -15.51 -4.34 -2.19
CA ASN A 50 -16.87 -4.76 -2.53
C ASN A 50 -17.94 -3.86 -1.89
N GLY A 51 -17.72 -2.54 -1.96
CA GLY A 51 -18.60 -1.54 -1.35
C GLY A 51 -18.45 -1.34 0.16
N LYS A 52 -17.57 -2.08 0.83
CA LYS A 52 -17.24 -1.87 2.26
C LYS A 52 -16.27 -0.71 2.45
N GLN A 53 -16.16 -0.21 3.67
CA GLN A 53 -15.17 0.81 4.02
C GLN A 53 -13.81 0.19 4.31
N ILE A 54 -12.74 0.97 4.14
CA ILE A 54 -11.37 0.54 4.47
C ILE A 54 -11.20 0.20 5.97
N SER A 55 -12.02 0.83 6.83
CA SER A 55 -12.12 0.57 8.27
C SER A 55 -12.69 -0.81 8.59
N ASP A 56 -13.60 -1.33 7.75
CA ASP A 56 -14.15 -2.68 7.87
C ASP A 56 -13.10 -3.75 7.61
N LEU A 57 -12.04 -3.40 6.87
CA LEU A 57 -10.90 -4.26 6.62
C LEU A 57 -10.02 -4.39 7.87
N HIS A 58 -9.70 -3.25 8.50
CA HIS A 58 -9.03 -3.22 9.80
C HIS A 58 -9.16 -1.82 10.45
N PRO A 59 -9.46 -1.71 11.76
CA PRO A 59 -9.62 -0.42 12.44
C PRO A 59 -8.40 0.50 12.30
N SER A 60 -7.20 -0.08 12.20
CA SER A 60 -5.98 0.72 12.07
C SER A 60 -5.85 1.42 10.71
N LEU A 61 -6.62 1.04 9.70
CA LEU A 61 -6.65 1.68 8.39
C LEU A 61 -7.57 2.91 8.37
N ASN A 62 -8.38 3.12 9.41
CA ASN A 62 -9.12 4.35 9.64
C ASN A 62 -8.21 5.50 10.14
N ASN A 63 -6.92 5.48 9.80
CA ASN A 63 -5.95 6.48 10.20
C ASN A 63 -5.23 7.00 8.95
N GLN A 64 -5.51 8.26 8.63
CA GLN A 64 -4.96 8.92 7.45
C GLN A 64 -3.43 8.92 7.43
N SER A 65 -2.76 9.18 8.55
CA SER A 65 -1.30 9.15 8.64
C SER A 65 -0.75 7.76 8.33
N LYS A 66 -1.48 6.71 8.69
CA LYS A 66 -1.07 5.32 8.40
C LYS A 66 -1.23 4.99 6.91
N ILE A 67 -2.27 5.49 6.27
CA ILE A 67 -2.46 5.37 4.81
C ILE A 67 -1.32 6.10 4.09
N ASN A 68 -1.01 7.34 4.49
CA ASN A 68 0.09 8.11 3.91
C ASN A 68 1.43 7.38 4.07
N TYR A 69 1.73 6.84 5.25
CA TYR A 69 2.94 6.03 5.48
C TYR A 69 3.03 4.84 4.53
N TYR A 70 1.92 4.14 4.28
CA TYR A 70 1.92 3.04 3.31
C TYR A 70 2.23 3.56 1.91
N ILE A 71 1.58 4.63 1.48
CA ILE A 71 1.79 5.22 0.14
C ILE A 71 3.25 5.63 -0.06
N GLU A 72 3.84 6.35 0.89
CA GLU A 72 5.25 6.77 0.83
C GLU A 72 6.20 5.56 0.77
N LYS A 73 5.96 4.55 1.60
CA LYS A 73 6.77 3.33 1.60
C LYS A 73 6.67 2.56 0.28
N LEU A 74 5.49 2.57 -0.33
CA LEU A 74 5.20 1.91 -1.59
C LEU A 74 5.82 2.64 -2.77
N ASP A 75 5.82 3.97 -2.75
CA ASP A 75 6.46 4.80 -3.77
C ASP A 75 7.96 4.50 -3.85
N VAL A 76 8.64 4.44 -2.70
CA VAL A 76 10.05 4.04 -2.63
C VAL A 76 10.27 2.64 -3.21
N LEU A 77 9.43 1.66 -2.83
CA LEU A 77 9.54 0.29 -3.34
C LEU A 77 9.30 0.22 -4.86
N ARG A 78 8.34 1.00 -5.38
CA ARG A 78 8.05 1.09 -6.81
C ARG A 78 9.21 1.70 -7.58
N VAL A 79 9.76 2.80 -7.10
CA VAL A 79 10.96 3.42 -7.68
C VAL A 79 12.09 2.41 -7.74
N THR A 80 12.36 1.69 -6.64
CA THR A 80 13.39 0.64 -6.64
C THR A 80 13.09 -0.50 -7.63
N TYR A 81 11.83 -0.89 -7.78
CA TYR A 81 11.42 -1.94 -8.73
C TYR A 81 11.60 -1.50 -10.19
N GLU A 82 11.21 -0.29 -10.55
CA GLU A 82 11.42 0.26 -11.90
C GLU A 82 12.91 0.43 -12.21
N PHE A 83 13.73 0.86 -11.25
CA PHE A 83 15.19 0.90 -11.39
C PHE A 83 15.77 -0.49 -11.64
N MET A 84 15.40 -1.50 -10.84
CA MET A 84 15.85 -2.88 -11.02
C MET A 84 15.40 -3.45 -12.38
N LYS A 85 14.17 -3.20 -12.79
CA LYS A 85 13.64 -3.64 -14.09
C LYS A 85 14.41 -3.00 -15.25
N HIS A 86 14.71 -1.71 -15.16
CA HIS A 86 15.54 -1.02 -16.15
C HIS A 86 16.98 -1.54 -16.13
N GLU A 87 17.51 -1.93 -14.97
CA GLU A 87 18.84 -2.51 -14.83
C GLU A 87 18.97 -3.91 -15.40
N MET A 88 17.95 -4.74 -15.21
CA MET A 88 17.83 -6.10 -15.73
C MET A 88 17.27 -6.15 -17.16
N SER A 89 16.93 -5.00 -17.75
CA SER A 89 16.38 -4.93 -19.09
C SER A 89 17.39 -5.46 -20.12
N THR A 90 17.00 -6.50 -20.85
CA THR A 90 17.74 -7.08 -21.98
C THR A 90 17.64 -6.25 -23.26
N ASP A 91 17.01 -5.06 -23.19
CA ASP A 91 16.87 -4.17 -24.34
C ASP A 91 18.26 -3.74 -24.88
N PRO A 92 18.59 -4.03 -26.16
CA PRO A 92 19.88 -3.70 -26.76
C PRO A 92 20.20 -2.20 -26.72
N TYR A 93 19.18 -1.34 -26.81
CA TYR A 93 19.35 0.12 -26.79
C TYR A 93 19.78 0.59 -25.41
N ILE A 94 19.12 0.12 -24.35
CA ILE A 94 19.47 0.44 -22.95
C ILE A 94 20.87 -0.08 -22.58
N ARG A 95 21.26 -1.25 -23.08
CA ARG A 95 22.61 -1.80 -22.87
C ARG A 95 23.71 -0.94 -23.50
N SER A 96 23.45 -0.36 -24.66
CA SER A 96 24.46 0.43 -25.41
C SER A 96 24.84 1.74 -24.74
N ILE A 97 23.94 2.33 -23.94
CA ILE A 97 24.16 3.59 -23.20
C ILE A 97 25.09 3.40 -22.00
N ARG A 98 25.30 2.15 -21.55
CA ARG A 98 26.16 1.80 -20.39
C ARG A 98 27.61 1.46 -20.76
N LYS A 99 28.00 1.55 -22.03
CA LYS A 99 29.38 1.29 -22.48
C LYS A 99 30.23 2.55 -22.49
#